data_AF-A0A5J4W7I9-F1
#
_entry.id   AF-A0A5J4W7I9-F1
#
_cell.length_a   1.000
_cell.length_b   1.000
_cell.length_c   1.000
_cell.angle_alpha   90.00
_cell.angle_beta   90.00
_cell.angle_gamma   90.00
#
_symmetry.space_group_name_H-M   'P 1'
#
loop_
_entity.id
_entity.type
_entity.pdbx_description
1 polymer ?
#
loop_
_entity_poly.entity_id
_entity_poly.type
_entity_poly.pdbx_seq_one_letter_code
_entity_poly.pdbx_strand_id
1 'polypeptide(L)'
;MKKPIAATRKKRKEEPIYKLDVLLKYIQGKAQDKQKLNEQEHLGCTVSSIMAFYTLRLAEIRRASVVHLDDNVWQLNTSIWKGDNYDPTAIFRLLSNPKVCPTTWLNSWFGLRREDDLNKPLWWRAKNMKASSYEYLSKAVHLVMSAAGVHKGNSVTSIRKSSITKSINQGATIQEINRASRYKDGPSTVAVHYDMNLNDKIRERLTNFE
;
A
#
# COMPACT_ATOMS: atom_id res chain seq x y z
N MET A 1 -23.05 -28.74 38.33
CA MET A 1 -22.79 -27.70 37.30
C MET A 1 -21.32 -27.31 37.31
N LYS A 2 -20.60 -27.41 36.17
CA LYS A 2 -19.23 -26.88 36.06
C LYS A 2 -19.29 -25.35 36.02
N LYS A 3 -18.50 -24.67 36.87
CA LYS A 3 -18.38 -23.20 36.86
C LYS A 3 -17.82 -22.75 35.50
N PRO A 4 -18.36 -21.69 34.88
CA PRO A 4 -17.77 -21.13 33.68
C PRO A 4 -16.40 -20.58 34.02
N ILE A 5 -15.36 -21.15 33.40
CA ILE A 5 -14.00 -20.62 33.48
C ILE A 5 -13.95 -19.46 32.50
N ALA A 6 -13.81 -18.23 33.01
CA ALA A 6 -13.53 -17.08 32.17
C ALA A 6 -12.18 -17.32 31.47
N ALA A 7 -12.21 -17.48 30.15
CA ALA A 7 -11.00 -17.53 29.34
C ALA A 7 -10.20 -16.25 29.59
N THR A 8 -9.04 -16.37 30.23
CA THR A 8 -8.15 -15.24 30.48
C THR A 8 -7.56 -14.81 29.14
N ARG A 9 -8.26 -13.90 28.44
CA ARG A 9 -7.74 -13.27 27.23
C ARG A 9 -6.41 -12.61 27.62
N LYS A 10 -5.31 -13.05 27.01
CA LYS A 10 -4.02 -12.34 27.10
C LYS A 10 -4.29 -10.87 26.81
N LYS A 11 -3.95 -9.98 27.76
CA LYS A 11 -4.00 -8.53 27.52
C LYS A 11 -3.14 -8.25 26.29
N ARG A 12 -3.78 -7.92 25.16
CA ARG A 12 -3.06 -7.42 23.99
C ARG A 12 -2.58 -6.02 24.37
N LYS A 13 -1.28 -5.88 24.58
CA LYS A 13 -0.66 -4.55 24.65
C LYS A 13 -0.69 -3.97 23.24
N GLU A 14 -1.12 -2.71 23.11
CA GLU A 14 -0.96 -1.99 21.85
C GLU A 14 0.54 -1.86 21.55
N GLU A 15 0.94 -2.25 20.34
CA GLU A 15 2.30 -1.96 19.87
C GLU A 15 2.34 -0.49 19.46
N PRO A 16 3.26 0.32 20.02
CA PRO A 16 3.43 1.69 19.56
C PRO A 16 3.83 1.69 18.09
N ILE A 17 3.06 2.40 17.27
CA ILE A 17 3.29 2.52 15.84
C ILE A 17 3.63 3.95 15.47
N TYR A 18 4.58 4.12 14.54
CA TYR A 18 4.95 5.45 14.07
C TYR A 18 3.79 6.11 13.31
N LYS A 19 3.77 7.44 13.32
CA LYS A 19 2.79 8.21 12.56
C LYS A 19 3.07 8.04 11.07
N LEU A 20 2.08 7.60 10.29
CA LEU A 20 2.23 7.44 8.83
C LEU A 20 2.76 8.73 8.15
N ASP A 21 2.46 9.90 8.72
CA ASP A 21 2.85 11.21 8.20
C ASP A 21 4.35 11.35 7.99
N VAL A 22 5.20 10.72 8.82
CA VAL A 22 6.67 10.81 8.62
C VAL A 22 7.10 10.19 7.29
N LEU A 23 6.47 9.07 6.91
CA LEU A 23 6.68 8.40 5.63
C LEU A 23 6.10 9.21 4.47
N LEU A 24 4.89 9.74 4.62
CA LEU A 24 4.24 10.52 3.58
C LEU A 24 4.96 11.85 3.30
N LYS A 25 5.45 12.53 4.34
CA LYS A 25 6.28 13.75 4.20
C LYS A 25 7.57 13.47 3.44
N TYR A 26 8.24 12.34 3.72
CA TYR A 26 9.41 11.92 2.96
C TYR A 26 9.09 11.66 1.47
N ILE A 27 8.04 10.86 1.20
CA ILE A 27 7.61 10.56 -0.18
C ILE A 27 7.25 11.86 -0.91
N GLN A 28 6.51 12.76 -0.27
CA GLN A 28 6.16 14.06 -0.81
C GLN A 28 7.40 14.90 -1.16
N GLY A 29 8.40 14.94 -0.28
CA GLY A 29 9.66 15.63 -0.55
C GLY A 29 10.39 15.06 -1.76
N LYS A 30 10.44 13.72 -1.87
CA LYS A 30 11.05 13.05 -3.03
C LYS A 30 10.29 13.25 -4.34
N ALA A 31 9.01 13.65 -4.29
CA ALA A 31 8.23 13.94 -5.49
C ALA A 31 8.72 15.19 -6.25
N GLN A 32 9.41 16.13 -5.57
CA GLN A 32 9.95 17.34 -6.19
C GLN A 32 11.18 17.05 -7.09
N ASP A 33 11.93 16.01 -6.75
CA ASP A 33 13.20 15.64 -7.40
C ASP A 33 13.17 14.20 -7.94
N LYS A 34 12.02 13.74 -8.47
CA LYS A 34 11.86 12.34 -8.94
C LYS A 34 12.95 11.88 -9.91
N GLN A 35 13.46 12.77 -10.75
CA GLN A 35 14.51 12.47 -11.74
C GLN A 35 15.88 12.17 -11.10
N LYS A 36 16.12 12.65 -9.87
CA LYS A 36 17.38 12.39 -9.14
C LYS A 36 17.34 11.09 -8.34
N LEU A 37 16.17 10.45 -8.22
CA LEU A 37 16.04 9.19 -7.49
C LEU A 37 16.74 8.07 -8.25
N ASN A 38 17.49 7.25 -7.53
CA ASN A 38 17.93 5.98 -8.11
C ASN A 38 16.73 5.03 -8.27
N GLU A 39 16.90 3.98 -9.08
CA GLU A 39 15.82 3.03 -9.39
C GLU A 39 15.23 2.38 -8.13
N GLN A 40 16.06 2.10 -7.12
CA GLN A 40 15.62 1.49 -5.87
C GLN A 40 14.84 2.47 -4.97
N GLU A 41 15.26 3.72 -4.88
CA GLU A 41 14.53 4.77 -4.15
C GLU A 41 13.17 5.05 -4.79
N HIS A 42 13.14 5.14 -6.12
CA HIS A 42 11.92 5.39 -6.89
C HIS A 42 10.92 4.23 -6.72
N LEU A 43 11.40 3.00 -6.84
CA LEU A 43 10.61 1.79 -6.57
C LEU A 43 10.12 1.77 -5.11
N GLY A 44 10.97 2.11 -4.15
CA GLY A 44 10.63 2.18 -2.74
C GLY A 44 9.50 3.18 -2.49
N CYS A 45 9.58 4.40 -3.03
CA CYS A 45 8.55 5.43 -2.87
C CYS A 45 7.23 4.99 -3.49
N THR A 46 7.29 4.37 -4.68
CA THR A 46 6.12 3.84 -5.39
C THR A 46 5.42 2.75 -4.58
N VAL A 47 6.16 1.74 -4.12
CA VAL A 47 5.59 0.62 -3.33
C VAL A 47 5.09 1.11 -1.97
N SER A 48 5.83 1.96 -1.28
CA SER A 48 5.42 2.54 0.01
C SER A 48 4.14 3.36 -0.11
N SER A 49 3.99 4.16 -1.18
CA SER A 49 2.76 4.89 -1.48
C SER A 49 1.58 3.93 -1.68
N ILE A 50 1.73 2.89 -2.50
CA ILE A 50 0.69 1.86 -2.70
C ILE A 50 0.29 1.20 -1.38
N MET A 51 1.27 0.79 -0.57
CA MET A 51 1.01 0.18 0.74
C MET A 51 0.29 1.13 1.70
N ALA A 52 0.59 2.43 1.65
CA ALA A 52 0.01 3.44 2.54
C ALA A 52 -1.46 3.75 2.19
N PHE A 53 -1.81 3.85 0.91
CA PHE A 53 -3.16 4.27 0.49
C PHE A 53 -4.11 3.10 0.19
N TYR A 54 -3.59 1.97 -0.29
CA TYR A 54 -4.41 0.82 -0.64
C TYR A 54 -4.32 -0.30 0.40
N THR A 55 -3.52 -0.11 1.44
CA THR A 55 -3.29 -1.07 2.52
C THR A 55 -2.82 -2.45 2.04
N LEU A 56 -2.34 -2.58 0.80
CA LEU A 56 -1.94 -3.86 0.23
C LEU A 56 -0.70 -4.41 0.94
N ARG A 57 -0.63 -5.75 1.05
CA ARG A 57 0.55 -6.47 1.53
C ARG A 57 1.62 -6.47 0.44
N LEU A 58 2.89 -6.45 0.84
CA LEU A 58 4.00 -6.53 -0.12
C LEU A 58 3.91 -7.76 -1.03
N ALA A 59 3.39 -8.88 -0.53
CA ALA A 59 3.20 -10.10 -1.33
C ALA A 59 2.11 -9.95 -2.40
N GLU A 60 1.04 -9.20 -2.12
CA GLU A 60 -0.02 -8.87 -3.09
C GLU A 60 0.55 -7.94 -4.16
N ILE A 61 1.27 -6.90 -3.75
CA ILE A 61 1.93 -5.95 -4.64
C ILE A 61 2.94 -6.67 -5.55
N ARG A 62 3.81 -7.53 -5.00
CA ARG A 62 4.82 -8.27 -5.78
C ARG A 62 4.22 -9.09 -6.93
N ARG A 63 3.06 -9.70 -6.72
CA ARG A 63 2.38 -10.54 -7.71
C ARG A 63 1.47 -9.75 -8.65
N ALA A 64 1.31 -8.46 -8.41
CA ALA A 64 0.33 -7.69 -9.13
C ALA A 64 0.72 -7.45 -10.58
N SER A 65 -0.29 -7.45 -11.44
CA SER A 65 -0.22 -6.85 -12.77
C SER A 65 -1.06 -5.58 -12.79
N VAL A 66 -0.81 -4.71 -13.76
CA VAL A 66 -1.61 -3.50 -13.93
C VAL A 66 -2.23 -3.45 -15.31
N VAL A 67 -3.38 -2.81 -15.38
CA VAL A 67 -4.03 -2.36 -16.62
C VAL A 67 -4.17 -0.85 -16.52
N HIS A 68 -3.72 -0.13 -17.55
CA HIS A 68 -4.03 1.28 -17.70
C HIS A 68 -5.44 1.38 -18.29
N LEU A 69 -6.39 1.94 -17.54
CA LEU A 69 -7.77 2.06 -18.00
C LEU A 69 -7.97 3.36 -18.78
N ASP A 70 -7.67 4.49 -18.12
CA ASP A 70 -7.81 5.85 -18.65
C ASP A 70 -6.72 6.74 -18.04
N ASP A 71 -6.64 8.00 -18.50
CA ASP A 71 -5.75 9.01 -17.93
C ASP A 71 -5.91 9.10 -16.41
N ASN A 72 -4.85 8.73 -15.68
CA ASN A 72 -4.78 8.73 -14.22
C ASN A 72 -5.62 7.66 -13.49
N VAL A 73 -6.11 6.64 -14.20
CA VAL A 73 -6.79 5.48 -13.60
C VAL A 73 -6.04 4.21 -13.94
N TRP A 74 -5.46 3.60 -12.92
CA TRP A 74 -4.81 2.29 -13.02
C TRP A 74 -5.67 1.24 -12.34
N GLN A 75 -5.74 0.06 -12.93
CA GLN A 75 -6.28 -1.10 -12.27
C GLN A 75 -5.14 -2.02 -11.86
N LEU A 76 -4.99 -2.26 -10.56
CA LEU A 76 -4.06 -3.25 -10.03
C LEU A 76 -4.79 -4.58 -9.82
N ASN A 77 -4.40 -5.60 -10.58
CA ASN A 77 -4.92 -6.96 -10.43
C ASN A 77 -4.01 -7.73 -9.48
N THR A 78 -4.57 -8.24 -8.38
CA THR A 78 -3.80 -8.96 -7.36
C THR A 78 -4.41 -10.34 -7.10
N SER A 79 -3.59 -11.38 -6.94
CA SER A 79 -4.05 -12.69 -6.49
C SER A 79 -3.86 -12.85 -4.98
N ILE A 80 -4.96 -13.07 -4.26
CA ILE A 80 -4.95 -13.44 -2.83
C ILE A 80 -4.98 -14.96 -2.72
N TRP A 81 -3.89 -15.55 -2.23
CA TRP A 81 -3.89 -16.96 -1.82
C TRP A 81 -4.54 -17.07 -0.43
N LYS A 82 -5.88 -17.12 -0.39
CA LYS A 82 -6.63 -17.68 0.75
C LYS A 82 -8.09 -17.91 0.38
N GLY A 83 -8.42 -19.15 0.06
CA GLY A 83 -9.76 -19.75 0.26
C GLY A 83 -10.83 -19.45 -0.77
N ASP A 84 -10.85 -18.25 -1.36
CA ASP A 84 -11.98 -17.81 -2.18
C ASP A 84 -11.53 -17.53 -3.63
N ASN A 85 -12.26 -18.08 -4.60
CA ASN A 85 -12.01 -18.02 -6.06
C ASN A 85 -12.17 -16.61 -6.70
N TYR A 86 -11.98 -15.53 -5.94
CA TYR A 86 -12.04 -14.17 -6.46
C TYR A 86 -10.65 -13.58 -6.57
N ASP A 87 -10.29 -13.05 -7.74
CA ASP A 87 -9.10 -12.23 -7.93
C ASP A 87 -9.42 -10.77 -7.54
N PRO A 88 -9.01 -10.31 -6.36
CA PRO A 88 -9.35 -8.97 -5.93
C PRO A 88 -8.60 -7.93 -6.75
N THR A 89 -9.39 -7.11 -7.42
CA THR A 89 -8.94 -5.95 -8.17
C THR A 89 -8.89 -4.72 -7.26
N ALA A 90 -7.94 -3.82 -7.46
CA ALA A 90 -7.91 -2.53 -6.79
C ALA A 90 -7.80 -1.41 -7.84
N ILE A 91 -8.79 -0.53 -7.89
CA ILE A 91 -8.78 0.63 -8.80
C ILE A 91 -8.06 1.79 -8.14
N PHE A 92 -6.99 2.24 -8.78
CA PHE A 92 -6.14 3.34 -8.37
C PHE A 92 -6.59 4.61 -9.09
N ARG A 93 -7.02 5.59 -8.31
CA ARG A 93 -7.48 6.88 -8.82
C ARG A 93 -6.55 7.97 -8.31
N LEU A 94 -6.47 9.06 -9.07
CA LEU A 94 -5.75 10.25 -8.65
C LEU A 94 -6.29 10.74 -7.30
N LEU A 95 -5.37 11.12 -6.41
CA LEU A 95 -5.71 11.71 -5.12
C LEU A 95 -5.46 13.23 -5.16
N SER A 96 -6.13 13.99 -4.28
CA SER A 96 -5.95 15.45 -4.15
C SER A 96 -4.48 15.88 -4.03
N ASN A 97 -3.65 15.07 -3.39
CA ASN A 97 -2.20 15.28 -3.30
C ASN A 97 -1.43 14.34 -4.26
N PRO A 98 -1.08 14.80 -5.47
CA PRO A 98 -0.38 13.97 -6.45
C PRO A 98 1.06 13.62 -6.02
N LYS A 99 1.66 14.34 -5.08
CA LYS A 99 3.05 14.09 -4.63
C LYS A 99 3.17 12.79 -3.85
N VAL A 100 2.10 12.31 -3.24
CA VAL A 100 2.05 11.03 -2.52
C VAL A 100 1.16 10.00 -3.20
N CYS A 101 0.41 10.39 -4.24
CA CYS A 101 -0.56 9.54 -4.91
C CYS A 101 0.08 8.32 -5.60
N PRO A 102 -0.41 7.09 -5.33
CA PRO A 102 0.09 5.88 -5.99
C PRO A 102 0.06 5.95 -7.51
N THR A 103 -1.01 6.52 -8.10
CA THR A 103 -1.13 6.69 -9.56
C THR A 103 0.01 7.53 -10.13
N THR A 104 0.34 8.66 -9.50
CA THR A 104 1.42 9.55 -9.95
C THR A 104 2.80 8.89 -9.81
N TRP A 105 2.99 8.05 -8.79
CA TRP A 105 4.22 7.28 -8.63
C TRP A 105 4.31 6.13 -9.64
N LEU A 106 3.22 5.41 -9.90
CA LEU A 106 3.15 4.37 -10.93
C LEU A 106 3.40 4.93 -12.33
N ASN A 107 2.75 6.03 -12.70
CA ASN A 107 3.01 6.71 -13.98
C ASN A 107 4.51 7.01 -14.14
N SER A 108 5.12 7.56 -13.09
CA SER A 108 6.54 7.87 -13.11
C SER A 108 7.43 6.62 -13.20
N TRP A 109 7.02 5.50 -12.59
CA TRP A 109 7.75 4.23 -12.65
C TRP A 109 7.68 3.61 -14.04
N PHE A 110 6.50 3.65 -14.67
CA PHE A 110 6.33 3.22 -16.06
C PHE A 110 7.09 4.12 -17.04
N GLY A 111 7.19 5.43 -16.76
CA GLY A 111 8.01 6.35 -17.55
C GLY A 111 9.52 6.06 -17.52
N LEU A 112 10.00 5.19 -16.62
CA LEU A 112 11.39 4.72 -16.63
C LEU A 112 11.62 3.54 -17.60
N ARG A 113 10.55 2.98 -18.17
CA ARG A 113 10.67 1.86 -19.10
C ARG A 113 11.19 2.35 -20.45
N ARG A 114 12.03 1.52 -21.05
CA ARG A 114 12.41 1.62 -22.45
C ARG A 114 11.33 0.97 -23.31
N GLU A 115 11.31 1.25 -24.61
CA GLU A 115 10.32 0.67 -25.53
C GLU A 115 10.35 -0.86 -25.56
N ASP A 116 11.53 -1.47 -25.43
CA ASP A 116 11.71 -2.92 -25.35
C ASP A 116 11.18 -3.54 -24.03
N ASP A 117 10.90 -2.71 -23.03
CA ASP A 117 10.46 -3.13 -21.70
C ASP A 117 8.93 -3.05 -21.49
N LEU A 118 8.15 -2.68 -22.52
CA LEU A 118 6.70 -2.45 -22.40
C LEU A 118 5.92 -3.72 -22.01
N ASN A 119 6.35 -4.90 -22.48
CA ASN A 119 5.72 -6.18 -22.15
C ASN A 119 6.22 -6.82 -20.84
N LYS A 120 7.14 -6.17 -20.13
CA LYS A 120 7.77 -6.73 -18.93
C LYS A 120 6.85 -6.62 -17.70
N PRO A 121 7.05 -7.45 -16.66
CA PRO A 121 6.25 -7.40 -15.43
C PRO A 121 6.24 -6.00 -14.78
N LEU A 122 5.23 -5.70 -13.96
CA LEU A 122 5.04 -4.40 -13.28
C LEU A 122 6.33 -3.86 -12.63
N TRP A 123 7.03 -4.71 -11.87
CA TRP A 123 8.25 -4.36 -11.14
C TRP A 123 9.53 -4.69 -11.93
N TRP A 124 9.53 -4.42 -13.24
CA TRP A 124 10.71 -4.56 -14.09
C TRP A 124 11.74 -3.47 -13.81
N ARG A 125 12.99 -3.88 -13.64
CA ARG A 125 14.12 -2.97 -13.47
C ARG A 125 14.87 -2.83 -14.78
N ALA A 126 14.66 -1.72 -15.46
CA ALA A 126 15.24 -1.47 -16.77
C ALA A 126 16.77 -1.48 -16.73
N LYS A 127 17.39 -0.92 -15.66
CA LYS A 127 18.85 -0.86 -15.54
C LYS A 127 19.49 -2.24 -15.35
N ASN A 128 18.80 -3.13 -14.63
CA ASN A 128 19.30 -4.46 -14.31
C ASN A 128 18.72 -5.56 -15.20
N MET A 129 17.85 -5.20 -16.14
CA MET A 129 17.15 -6.09 -17.06
C MET A 129 16.52 -7.31 -16.38
N LYS A 130 15.87 -7.09 -15.22
CA LYS A 130 15.21 -8.18 -14.47
C LYS A 130 14.01 -7.72 -13.65
N ALA A 131 13.08 -8.63 -13.43
CA ALA A 131 12.01 -8.42 -12.48
C ALA A 131 12.54 -8.27 -11.04
N SER A 132 11.85 -7.48 -10.24
CA SER A 132 12.16 -7.32 -8.81
C SER A 132 11.68 -8.53 -8.02
N SER A 133 12.55 -9.06 -7.15
CA SER A 133 12.17 -10.11 -6.20
C SER A 133 11.43 -9.50 -5.01
N TYR A 134 10.82 -10.36 -4.18
CA TYR A 134 10.18 -9.93 -2.93
C TYR A 134 11.18 -9.24 -2.00
N GLU A 135 12.38 -9.79 -1.87
CA GLU A 135 13.47 -9.27 -1.03
C GLU A 135 13.94 -7.91 -1.53
N TYR A 136 14.00 -7.72 -2.86
CA TYR A 136 14.40 -6.44 -3.43
C TYR A 136 13.35 -5.36 -3.18
N LEU A 137 12.06 -5.66 -3.39
CA LEU A 137 10.98 -4.73 -3.05
C LEU A 137 10.96 -4.40 -1.56
N SER A 138 11.15 -5.41 -0.70
CA SER A 138 11.23 -5.23 0.75
C SER A 138 12.39 -4.30 1.14
N LYS A 139 13.59 -4.51 0.55
CA LYS A 139 14.76 -3.64 0.76
C LYS A 139 14.50 -2.21 0.29
N ALA A 140 13.84 -2.03 -0.87
CA ALA A 140 13.50 -0.70 -1.40
C ALA A 140 12.54 0.05 -0.45
N VAL A 141 11.52 -0.63 0.06
CA VAL A 141 10.60 -0.06 1.06
C VAL A 141 11.33 0.28 2.37
N HIS A 142 12.19 -0.61 2.86
CA HIS A 142 12.98 -0.37 4.07
C HIS A 142 13.95 0.82 3.93
N LEU A 143 14.53 1.02 2.75
CA LEU A 143 15.38 2.18 2.46
C LEU A 143 14.58 3.48 2.65
N VAL A 144 13.38 3.56 2.08
CA VAL A 144 12.47 4.71 2.22
C VAL A 144 12.02 4.90 3.67
N MET A 145 11.63 3.82 4.35
CA MET A 145 11.27 3.87 5.78
C MET A 145 12.42 4.42 6.64
N SER A 146 13.64 3.92 6.43
CA SER A 146 14.82 4.36 7.19
C SER A 146 15.14 5.83 6.91
N ALA A 147 15.08 6.25 5.64
CA ALA A 147 15.32 7.64 5.25
C ALA A 147 14.25 8.61 5.77
N ALA A 148 13.01 8.12 5.96
CA ALA A 148 11.93 8.87 6.60
C ALA A 148 12.03 8.92 8.15
N GLY A 149 13.06 8.31 8.75
CA GLY A 149 13.24 8.28 10.20
C GLY A 149 12.40 7.21 10.92
N VAL A 150 11.84 6.23 10.19
CA VAL A 150 11.13 5.12 10.82
C VAL A 150 12.13 4.17 11.49
N HIS A 151 11.90 3.87 12.77
CA HIS A 151 12.77 2.99 13.55
C HIS A 151 12.94 1.60 12.90
N LYS A 152 14.19 1.10 12.85
CA LYS A 152 14.60 -0.15 12.16
C LYS A 152 13.86 -1.41 12.61
N GLY A 153 13.32 -1.42 13.83
CA GLY A 153 12.48 -2.51 14.34
C GLY A 153 11.12 -2.67 13.62
N ASN A 154 10.69 -1.68 12.83
CA ASN A 154 9.46 -1.77 12.06
C ASN A 154 9.65 -2.56 10.76
N SER A 155 8.75 -3.51 10.50
CA SER A 155 8.68 -4.23 9.22
C SER A 155 7.91 -3.44 8.16
N VAL A 156 8.03 -3.80 6.88
CA VAL A 156 7.20 -3.21 5.80
C VAL A 156 5.68 -3.27 6.09
N THR A 157 5.22 -4.29 6.81
CA THR A 157 3.81 -4.45 7.22
C THR A 157 3.34 -3.35 8.18
N SER A 158 4.27 -2.68 8.87
CA SER A 158 3.95 -1.54 9.73
C SER A 158 3.38 -0.35 8.95
N ILE A 159 3.67 -0.19 7.65
CA ILE A 159 3.08 0.87 6.82
C ILE A 159 1.56 0.72 6.80
N ARG A 160 1.10 -0.51 6.53
CA ARG A 160 -0.32 -0.86 6.53
C ARG A 160 -0.96 -0.61 7.90
N LYS A 161 -0.30 -1.05 8.98
CA LYS A 161 -0.79 -0.81 10.34
C LYS A 161 -0.91 0.71 10.62
N SER A 162 0.09 1.51 10.23
CA SER A 162 0.11 2.97 10.43
C SER A 162 -0.98 3.69 9.64
N SER A 163 -1.26 3.23 8.41
CA SER A 163 -2.36 3.70 7.57
C SER A 163 -3.71 3.47 8.22
N ILE A 164 -3.97 2.25 8.70
CA ILE A 164 -5.21 1.92 9.42
C ILE A 164 -5.35 2.79 10.69
N THR A 165 -4.29 2.92 11.49
CA THR A 165 -4.30 3.78 12.69
C THR A 165 -4.58 5.23 12.34
N LYS A 166 -3.95 5.78 11.29
CA LYS A 166 -4.21 7.14 10.84
C LYS A 166 -5.67 7.32 10.40
N SER A 167 -6.21 6.39 9.61
CA SER A 167 -7.61 6.45 9.19
C SER A 167 -8.58 6.43 10.37
N ILE A 168 -8.34 5.59 11.39
CA ILE A 168 -9.13 5.57 12.64
C ILE A 168 -9.06 6.93 13.34
N ASN A 169 -7.87 7.50 13.48
CA ASN A 169 -7.68 8.83 14.10
C ASN A 169 -8.37 9.96 13.32
N GLN A 170 -8.58 9.79 12.01
CA GLN A 170 -9.32 10.71 11.14
C GLN A 170 -10.83 10.41 11.08
N GLY A 171 -11.33 9.55 11.98
CA GLY A 171 -12.77 9.26 12.11
C GLY A 171 -13.31 8.26 11.09
N ALA A 172 -12.46 7.40 10.50
CA ALA A 172 -12.96 6.31 9.66
C ALA A 172 -13.76 5.30 10.49
N THR A 173 -14.91 4.89 9.97
CA THR A 173 -15.75 3.88 10.63
C THR A 173 -15.11 2.50 10.57
N ILE A 174 -15.52 1.58 11.46
CA ILE A 174 -15.05 0.19 11.41
C ILE A 174 -15.41 -0.47 10.07
N GLN A 175 -16.56 -0.13 9.48
CA GLN A 175 -16.96 -0.63 8.17
C GLN A 175 -16.01 -0.14 7.06
N GLU A 176 -15.68 1.16 7.05
CA GLU A 176 -14.69 1.78 6.17
C GLU A 176 -13.31 1.11 6.30
N ILE A 177 -12.84 0.85 7.53
CA ILE A 177 -11.57 0.17 7.80
C ILE A 177 -11.59 -1.29 7.35
N ASN A 178 -12.65 -2.04 7.65
CA ASN A 178 -12.76 -3.44 7.26
C ASN A 178 -12.75 -3.61 5.75
N ARG A 179 -13.45 -2.73 5.03
CA ARG A 179 -13.47 -2.67 3.57
C ARG A 179 -12.10 -2.31 3.00
N ALA A 180 -11.51 -1.20 3.45
CA ALA A 180 -10.22 -0.74 2.94
C ALA A 180 -9.10 -1.75 3.20
N SER A 181 -9.10 -2.38 4.38
CA SER A 181 -8.06 -3.31 4.79
C SER A 181 -8.24 -4.71 4.24
N ARG A 182 -9.44 -5.14 3.83
CA ARG A 182 -9.70 -6.54 3.41
C ARG A 182 -9.26 -7.53 4.50
N TYR A 183 -9.66 -7.26 5.74
CA TYR A 183 -9.31 -8.09 6.89
C TYR A 183 -9.99 -9.46 6.80
N LYS A 184 -9.25 -10.55 7.08
CA LYS A 184 -9.72 -11.93 6.91
C LYS A 184 -10.95 -12.26 7.77
N ASP A 185 -11.05 -11.65 8.96
CA ASP A 185 -12.20 -11.81 9.86
C ASP A 185 -13.21 -10.67 9.74
N GLY A 186 -13.08 -9.81 8.71
CA GLY A 186 -14.14 -8.89 8.32
C GLY A 186 -15.33 -9.69 7.78
N PRO A 187 -16.55 -9.14 7.79
CA PRO A 187 -17.69 -9.87 7.23
C PRO A 187 -17.40 -10.14 5.75
N SER A 188 -17.30 -11.41 5.36
CA SER A 188 -17.09 -11.83 3.95
C SER A 188 -18.14 -11.21 3.02
N THR A 189 -19.34 -10.98 3.54
CA THR A 189 -20.44 -10.26 2.89
C THR A 189 -20.06 -8.83 2.47
N VAL A 190 -19.25 -8.12 3.26
CA VAL A 190 -18.78 -6.75 2.93
C VAL A 190 -17.81 -6.80 1.74
N ALA A 191 -16.91 -7.78 1.71
CA ALA A 191 -15.97 -7.96 0.61
C ALA A 191 -16.67 -8.38 -0.71
N VAL A 192 -17.76 -9.17 -0.63
CA VAL A 192 -18.44 -9.71 -1.81
C VAL A 192 -19.55 -8.79 -2.34
N HIS A 193 -20.36 -8.18 -1.47
CA HIS A 193 -21.54 -7.43 -1.89
C HIS A 193 -21.40 -5.91 -1.82
N TYR A 194 -20.47 -5.40 -1.01
CA TYR A 194 -20.32 -3.96 -0.75
C TYR A 194 -18.94 -3.41 -1.16
N ASP A 195 -18.00 -4.26 -1.58
CA ASP A 195 -16.65 -3.86 -1.99
C ASP A 195 -16.59 -3.34 -3.43
N MET A 196 -17.60 -2.55 -3.82
CA MET A 196 -17.60 -1.82 -5.10
C MET A 196 -16.67 -0.59 -5.01
N ASN A 197 -15.36 -0.80 -4.87
CA ASN A 197 -14.28 0.15 -5.17
C ASN A 197 -14.32 1.63 -4.65
N LEU A 198 -15.13 1.99 -3.67
CA LEU A 198 -15.29 3.38 -3.19
C LEU A 198 -14.63 3.63 -1.82
N ASN A 199 -13.32 3.36 -1.72
CA ASN A 199 -12.51 3.75 -0.54
C ASN A 199 -11.82 5.11 -0.72
N ASP A 200 -12.17 5.84 -1.77
CA ASP A 200 -11.50 7.08 -2.16
C ASP A 200 -11.58 8.14 -1.05
N LYS A 201 -12.72 8.25 -0.35
CA LYS A 201 -12.85 9.15 0.79
C LYS A 201 -11.81 8.91 1.89
N ILE A 202 -11.51 7.66 2.21
CA ILE A 202 -10.49 7.32 3.22
C ILE A 202 -9.10 7.66 2.69
N ARG A 203 -8.84 7.34 1.42
CA ARG A 203 -7.56 7.63 0.75
C ARG A 203 -7.29 9.13 0.68
N GLU A 204 -8.32 9.92 0.40
CA GLU A 204 -8.25 11.37 0.43
C GLU A 204 -7.98 11.89 1.84
N ARG A 205 -8.63 11.36 2.87
CA ARG A 205 -8.31 11.77 4.26
C ARG A 205 -6.83 11.52 4.59
N LEU A 206 -6.24 10.42 4.08
CA LEU A 206 -4.83 10.12 4.30
C LEU A 206 -3.87 11.14 3.68
N THR A 207 -4.29 11.91 2.65
CA THR A 207 -3.46 12.97 2.04
C THR A 207 -3.31 14.19 2.94
N ASN A 208 -4.15 14.33 3.97
CA ASN A 208 -4.06 15.41 4.94
C ASN A 208 -3.03 15.05 6.02
N PHE A 209 -1.86 15.70 5.98
CA PHE A 209 -0.78 15.55 6.96
C PHE A 209 0.09 16.81 7.09
N GLU A 210 -0.49 17.97 6.79
CA GLU A 210 0.15 19.25 7.08
C GLU A 210 0.31 19.43 8.60
#